data_AF-A0A3C2DGL5-F1
#
_entry.id   AF-A0A3C2DGL5-F1
#
_cell.length_a   1.000
_cell.length_b   1.000
_cell.length_c   1.000
_cell.angle_alpha   90.00
_cell.angle_beta   90.00
_cell.angle_gamma   90.00
#
_symmetry.space_group_name_H-M   'P 1'
#
loop_
_entity.id
_entity.type
_entity.pdbx_description
1 polymer ?
#
loop_
_entity_poly.entity_id
_entity_poly.type
_entity_poly.pdbx_seq_one_letter_code
_entity_poly.pdbx_strand_id
1 'polypeptide(L)' 'MSRHDDGRTVRDDGEPSAGRVVRGGIGTAWLDWGGEGQPLVLLHPNGFCAGVYDPLARRLADRYRVV' A
#
# COMPACT_ATOMS: atom_id res chain seq x y z
N MET A 1 1.98 -0.89 33.37
CA MET A 1 1.32 -0.72 32.05
C MET A 1 2.34 -1.11 30.99
N SER A 2 2.41 -2.39 30.62
CA SER A 2 3.39 -2.88 29.64
C SER A 2 3.02 -2.42 28.25
N ARG A 3 3.86 -1.59 27.64
CA ARG A 3 3.89 -1.43 26.18
C ARG A 3 4.50 -2.72 25.62
N HIS A 4 3.68 -3.49 24.91
CA HIS A 4 4.19 -4.51 24.01
C HIS A 4 4.68 -3.77 22.76
N ASP A 5 6.01 -3.73 22.61
CA ASP A 5 6.66 -3.33 21.37
C ASP A 5 6.88 -4.61 20.56
N ASP A 6 6.09 -4.81 19.50
CA ASP A 6 6.03 -6.08 18.75
C ASP A 6 7.21 -6.30 17.79
N GLY A 7 8.34 -5.60 17.99
CA GLY A 7 9.63 -5.96 17.40
C GLY A 7 9.65 -6.20 15.88
N ARG A 8 8.74 -5.61 15.11
CA ARG A 8 8.78 -5.71 13.64
C ARG A 8 9.56 -4.53 13.09
N THR A 9 10.76 -4.83 12.60
CA THR A 9 11.53 -3.94 11.74
C THR A 9 10.63 -3.46 10.60
N VAL A 10 10.23 -2.19 10.62
CA VAL A 10 9.62 -1.53 9.45
C VAL A 10 10.71 -1.49 8.42
N ARG A 11 10.59 -2.29 7.36
CA ARG A 11 11.45 -2.13 6.21
C ARG A 11 11.02 -0.84 5.51
N ASP A 12 11.98 0.07 5.32
CA ASP A 12 11.79 1.17 4.40
C ASP A 12 12.08 0.65 2.98
N ASP A 13 11.07 -0.01 2.41
CA ASP A 13 11.15 -0.65 1.09
C ASP A 13 10.97 0.39 -0.04
N GLY A 14 11.76 1.47 -0.03
CA GLY A 14 11.77 2.49 -1.09
C GLY A 14 10.44 3.23 -1.29
N GLU A 15 10.38 4.04 -2.34
CA GLU A 15 9.11 4.66 -2.79
C GLU A 15 8.22 3.60 -3.47
N PRO A 16 6.89 3.62 -3.25
CA PRO A 16 5.99 2.73 -3.96
C PRO A 16 6.09 2.97 -5.46
N SER A 17 5.97 1.90 -6.24
CA SER A 17 5.90 2.02 -7.70
C SER A 17 4.58 2.69 -8.08
N ALA A 18 4.62 3.63 -9.02
CA ALA A 18 3.44 4.34 -9.46
C ALA A 18 3.11 4.01 -10.91
N GLY A 19 1.82 4.03 -11.23
CA GLY A 19 1.38 3.85 -12.61
C GLY A 19 -0.05 4.30 -12.86
N ARG A 20 -0.52 4.06 -14.08
CA ARG A 20 -1.87 4.40 -14.51
C ARG A 20 -2.42 3.34 -15.45
N VAL A 21 -3.68 2.98 -15.27
CA VAL A 21 -4.43 2.15 -16.21
C VAL A 21 -5.55 2.96 -16.85
N VAL A 22 -5.78 2.80 -18.15
CA VAL A 22 -6.89 3.45 -18.86
C VAL A 22 -7.93 2.41 -19.27
N ARG A 23 -9.20 2.64 -18.91
CA ARG A 23 -10.36 1.83 -19.27
C ARG A 23 -11.56 2.73 -19.53
N GLY A 24 -12.26 2.53 -20.66
CA GLY A 24 -13.43 3.35 -21.01
C GLY A 24 -13.14 4.84 -21.15
N GLY A 25 -11.90 5.22 -21.54
CA GLY A 25 -11.47 6.61 -21.59
C GLY A 25 -11.15 7.25 -20.23
N ILE A 26 -11.36 6.53 -19.12
CA ILE A 26 -11.04 6.99 -17.76
C ILE A 26 -9.70 6.38 -17.35
N GLY A 27 -8.81 7.20 -16.80
CA GLY A 27 -7.51 6.75 -16.33
C GLY A 27 -7.41 6.75 -14.82
N THR A 28 -7.15 5.59 -14.24
CA THR A 28 -6.99 5.37 -12.79
C THR A 28 -5.50 5.28 -12.46
N ALA A 29 -5.03 6.20 -11.61
CA ALA A 29 -3.68 6.14 -11.06
C ALA A 29 -3.62 5.17 -9.86
N TRP A 30 -2.48 4.51 -9.67
CA TRP A 30 -2.27 3.54 -8.59
C TRP A 30 -0.85 3.65 -8.03
N LEU A 31 -0.68 3.15 -6.81
CA LEU A 31 0.60 2.93 -6.14
C LEU A 31 0.71 1.44 -5.81
N ASP A 32 1.91 0.87 -5.86
CA ASP A 32 2.18 -0.54 -5.54
C ASP A 32 3.36 -0.59 -4.57
N TRP A 33 3.08 -1.04 -3.36
CA TRP A 33 4.07 -1.16 -2.27
C TRP A 33 4.81 -2.50 -2.31
N GLY A 34 4.54 -3.34 -3.30
CA GLY A 34 5.19 -4.63 -3.45
C GLY A 34 4.60 -5.70 -2.54
N GLY A 35 5.46 -6.65 -2.19
CA GLY A 35 5.07 -7.91 -1.54
C GLY A 35 4.84 -9.04 -2.54
N GLU A 36 4.95 -10.28 -2.06
CA GLU A 36 4.88 -11.50 -2.89
C GLU A 36 3.64 -12.36 -2.56
N GLY A 37 2.74 -11.84 -1.72
CA GLY A 37 1.55 -12.54 -1.24
C GLY A 37 0.32 -12.38 -2.14
N GLN A 38 -0.84 -12.78 -1.62
CA GLN A 38 -2.11 -12.61 -2.35
C GLN A 38 -2.38 -11.11 -2.62
N PRO A 39 -2.91 -10.73 -3.81
CA PRO A 39 -3.25 -9.35 -4.09
C PRO A 39 -4.25 -8.76 -3.10
N LEU A 40 -3.99 -7.54 -2.65
CA LEU A 40 -4.85 -6.73 -1.79
C LEU A 40 -4.94 -5.32 -2.38
N VAL A 41 -6.16 -4.85 -2.65
CA VAL A 41 -6.42 -3.51 -3.19
C VAL A 41 -6.94 -2.59 -2.09
N LEU A 42 -6.28 -1.44 -1.89
CA LEU A 42 -6.67 -0.41 -0.93
C LEU A 42 -7.35 0.76 -1.66
N LEU A 43 -8.65 0.95 -1.42
CA LEU A 43 -9.43 2.04 -2.01
C LEU A 43 -9.54 3.20 -1.04
N HIS A 44 -8.99 4.36 -1.43
CA HIS A 44 -8.98 5.54 -0.57
C HIS A 44 -10.39 6.12 -0.37
N PRO A 45 -10.63 6.82 0.76
CA PRO A 45 -11.85 7.57 0.96
C PRO A 45 -11.90 8.83 0.07
N ASN A 46 -13.11 9.37 -0.11
CA ASN A 46 -13.30 10.63 -0.83
C ASN A 46 -12.43 11.76 -0.25
N GLY A 47 -11.81 12.56 -1.13
CA GLY A 47 -10.96 13.69 -0.74
C GLY A 47 -9.49 13.35 -0.45
N PHE A 48 -9.08 12.09 -0.64
CA PHE A 48 -7.69 11.64 -0.47
C PHE A 48 -7.15 10.99 -1.75
N CYS A 49 -5.88 10.56 -1.71
CA CYS A 49 -5.21 9.75 -2.73
C CYS A 49 -4.64 8.48 -2.08
N ALA A 50 -4.17 7.53 -2.89
CA ALA A 50 -3.62 6.25 -2.43
C ALA A 50 -2.53 6.37 -1.33
N GLY A 51 -1.73 7.45 -1.36
CA GLY A 51 -0.66 7.69 -0.38
C GLY A 51 -1.12 7.79 1.08
N VAL A 52 -2.41 8.00 1.36
CA VAL A 52 -2.95 7.98 2.74
C VAL A 52 -2.72 6.63 3.44
N TYR A 53 -2.51 5.56 2.67
CA TYR A 53 -2.29 4.22 3.20
C TYR A 53 -0.83 3.83 3.40
N ASP A 54 0.16 4.69 3.10
CA ASP A 54 1.58 4.27 3.11
C ASP A 54 2.01 3.51 4.39
N PRO A 55 1.68 3.97 5.62
CA PRO A 55 2.06 3.23 6.83
C PRO A 55 1.36 1.87 6.97
N LEU A 56 0.12 1.77 6.48
CA LEU A 56 -0.66 0.53 6.53
C LEU A 56 -0.18 -0.45 5.45
N ALA A 57 0.05 0.04 4.23
CA ALA A 57 0.49 -0.75 3.09
C ALA A 57 1.83 -1.43 3.38
N ARG A 58 2.80 -0.69 3.93
CA ARG A 58 4.11 -1.24 4.36
C ARG A 58 3.98 -2.35 5.39
N ARG A 59 2.99 -2.28 6.28
CA ARG A 59 2.75 -3.31 7.31
C ARG A 59 2.02 -4.54 6.77
N LEU A 60 1.37 -4.43 5.62
CA LEU A 60 0.62 -5.52 4.97
C LEU A 60 1.43 -6.19 3.85
N ALA A 61 2.45 -5.51 3.32
CA ALA A 61 3.33 -6.02 2.27
C ALA A 61 4.16 -7.25 2.70
N ASP A 62 4.26 -7.52 4.01
CA ASP A 62 4.86 -8.75 4.55
C ASP A 62 4.04 -10.02 4.21
N ARG A 63 2.74 -9.86 3.91
CA ARG A 63 1.77 -10.96 3.72
C ARG A 63 1.01 -10.90 2.39
N TYR A 64 0.93 -9.72 1.78
CA TYR A 64 0.12 -9.46 0.60
C TYR A 64 0.93 -8.72 -0.45
N ARG A 65 0.49 -8.78 -1.72
CA ARG A 65 0.88 -7.81 -2.74
C ARG A 65 -0.06 -6.61 -2.62
N VAL A 66 0.42 -5.46 -2.16
CA VAL A 66 -0.44 -4.32 -1.80
C VAL A 66 -0.43 -3.25 -2.88
N VAL A 67 -1.62 -2.95 -3.41
CA VAL A 67 -1.88 -1.93 -4.44
C VAL A 67 -2.96 -0.95 -3.96
#